data_AF-A0A973BEY8-F1
#
_entry.id   AF-A0A973BEY8-F1
#
_cell.length_a   1.000
_cell.length_b   1.000
_cell.length_c   1.000
_cell.angle_alpha   90.00
_cell.angle_beta   90.00
_cell.angle_gamma   90.00
#
_symmetry.space_group_name_H-M   'P 1'
#
loop_
_entity.id
_entity.type
_entity.pdbx_description
1 polymer ?
#
loop_
_entity_poly.entity_id
_entity_poly.type
_entity_poly.pdbx_seq_one_letter_code
_entity_poly.pdbx_strand_id
1 'polypeptide(L)'
;MLFNDLFWLVALHFIVDFQLQSDFVAANKVPGNHESWPWVLTAHAAAHGAAVAFVLNPVFGFAEFVFHWGLDYAKSKGALGHGSGGMMIDQALHISLKVLWLGLSLAI
;
A
#
# COMPACT_ATOMS: atom_id res chain seq x y z
N MET A 1 -0.28 14.13 18.55
CA MET A 1 0.76 13.35 17.82
C MET A 1 0.11 12.12 17.22
N LEU A 2 -0.29 11.11 18.01
CA LEU A 2 -0.99 9.89 17.51
C LEU A 2 -2.07 10.09 16.44
N PHE A 3 -3.06 10.96 16.72
CA PHE A 3 -4.13 11.23 15.77
C PHE A 3 -3.63 11.87 14.45
N ASN A 4 -2.66 12.78 14.56
CA ASN A 4 -2.04 13.43 13.39
C ASN A 4 -1.31 12.40 12.52
N ASP A 5 -0.56 11.50 13.14
CA ASP A 5 0.26 10.54 12.40
C ASP A 5 -0.63 9.48 11.74
N LEU A 6 -1.67 9.00 12.45
CA LEU A 6 -2.67 8.12 11.85
C LEU A 6 -3.41 8.79 10.69
N PHE A 7 -3.81 10.05 10.86
CA PHE A 7 -4.46 10.82 9.80
C PHE A 7 -3.57 10.87 8.56
N TRP A 8 -2.29 11.21 8.70
CA TRP A 8 -1.38 11.29 7.56
C TRP A 8 -1.06 9.94 6.93
N LEU A 9 -0.92 8.87 7.72
CA LEU A 9 -0.73 7.52 7.20
C LEU A 9 -1.90 7.09 6.31
N VAL A 10 -3.14 7.35 6.74
CA VAL A 10 -4.35 7.00 5.97
C VAL A 10 -4.55 7.94 4.78
N ALA A 11 -4.33 9.25 4.95
CA ALA A 11 -4.49 10.22 3.87
C ALA A 11 -3.49 9.98 2.75
N LEU A 12 -2.21 9.74 3.07
CA LEU A 12 -1.19 9.46 2.08
C LEU A 12 -1.41 8.10 1.39
N HIS A 13 -1.91 7.08 2.10
CA HIS A 13 -2.36 5.84 1.47
C HIS A 13 -3.34 6.14 0.34
N PHE A 14 -4.40 6.90 0.62
CA PHE A 14 -5.38 7.22 -0.41
C PHE A 14 -4.79 8.04 -1.55
N ILE A 15 -3.99 9.06 -1.24
CA ILE A 15 -3.34 9.89 -2.26
C ILE A 15 -2.48 9.03 -3.20
N VAL A 16 -1.69 8.11 -2.67
CA VAL A 16 -0.82 7.25 -3.48
C VAL A 16 -1.65 6.23 -4.28
N ASP A 17 -2.65 5.60 -3.67
CA ASP A 17 -3.40 4.49 -4.27
C ASP A 17 -4.46 4.93 -5.30
N PHE A 18 -5.00 6.14 -5.15
CA PHE A 18 -6.10 6.65 -5.98
C PHE A 18 -5.74 7.89 -6.80
N GLN A 19 -5.03 8.87 -6.23
CA GLN A 19 -4.77 10.13 -6.92
C GLN A 19 -3.48 10.09 -7.74
N LEU A 20 -2.43 9.46 -7.23
CA LEU A 20 -1.13 9.35 -7.91
C LEU A 20 -1.01 8.07 -8.74
N GLN A 21 -1.87 7.08 -8.48
CA GLN A 21 -1.95 5.90 -9.33
C GLN A 21 -2.59 6.26 -10.68
N SER A 22 -1.77 6.30 -11.72
CA SER A 22 -2.27 6.47 -13.09
C SER A 22 -2.91 5.18 -13.61
N ASP A 23 -3.73 5.31 -14.65
CA ASP A 23 -4.30 4.16 -15.38
C ASP A 23 -3.21 3.17 -15.86
N PHE A 24 -2.04 3.70 -16.22
CA PHE A 24 -0.89 2.87 -16.57
C PHE A 24 -0.45 1.99 -15.41
N VAL A 25 -0.28 2.56 -14.20
CA VAL A 25 0.13 1.78 -13.03
C VAL A 25 -0.94 0.77 -12.66
N ALA A 26 -2.21 1.19 -12.64
CA ALA A 26 -3.34 0.32 -12.30
C ALA A 26 -3.44 -0.91 -13.23
N ALA A 27 -3.28 -0.71 -14.54
CA ALA A 27 -3.38 -1.79 -15.51
C ALA A 27 -2.14 -2.71 -15.54
N ASN A 28 -0.94 -2.15 -15.31
CA ASN A 28 0.32 -2.85 -15.55
C ASN A 28 1.00 -3.38 -14.28
N LYS A 29 0.53 -3.04 -13.07
CA LYS A 29 1.03 -3.65 -11.82
C LYS A 29 0.57 -5.10 -11.61
N VAL A 30 -0.36 -5.58 -12.43
CA VAL A 30 -0.95 -6.92 -12.33
C VAL A 30 0.01 -7.98 -12.89
N PRO A 31 0.35 -9.04 -12.13
CA PRO A 31 1.25 -10.09 -12.59
C PRO A 31 0.79 -10.76 -13.89
N GLY A 32 1.66 -10.71 -14.90
CA GLY A 32 1.40 -11.32 -16.22
C GLY A 32 0.66 -10.43 -17.23
N ASN A 33 0.17 -9.26 -16.83
CA ASN A 33 -0.49 -8.34 -17.78
C ASN A 33 0.50 -7.57 -18.68
N HIS A 34 1.73 -7.39 -18.24
CA HIS A 34 2.78 -6.70 -18.99
C HIS A 34 4.16 -7.21 -18.56
N GLU A 35 5.17 -7.26 -19.43
CA GLU A 35 6.52 -7.75 -19.07
C GLU A 35 7.14 -6.96 -17.91
N SER A 36 6.85 -5.67 -17.85
CA SER A 36 7.33 -4.76 -16.80
C SER A 36 6.51 -4.80 -15.50
N TRP A 37 5.53 -5.71 -15.35
CA TRP A 37 4.70 -5.78 -14.15
C TRP A 37 5.50 -5.80 -12.83
N PRO A 38 6.67 -6.49 -12.71
CA PRO A 38 7.41 -6.49 -11.45
C PRO A 38 7.90 -5.09 -11.10
N TRP A 39 8.34 -4.32 -12.10
CA TRP A 39 8.81 -2.94 -11.91
C TRP A 39 7.67 -1.99 -11.59
N VAL A 40 6.52 -2.13 -12.26
CA VAL A 40 5.35 -1.27 -12.02
C VAL A 40 4.79 -1.51 -10.62
N LEU A 41 4.65 -2.78 -10.20
CA LEU A 41 4.21 -3.13 -8.84
C LEU A 41 5.22 -2.67 -7.79
N THR A 42 6.52 -2.87 -8.05
CA THR A 42 7.57 -2.43 -7.13
C THR A 42 7.57 -0.92 -6.97
N ALA A 43 7.43 -0.15 -8.05
CA ALA A 43 7.36 1.31 -7.99
C ALA A 43 6.13 1.79 -7.21
N HIS A 44 4.97 1.16 -7.43
CA HIS A 44 3.75 1.45 -6.69
C HIS A 44 3.91 1.19 -5.18
N ALA A 45 4.36 0.00 -4.81
CA ALA A 45 4.59 -0.35 -3.40
C ALA A 45 5.68 0.53 -2.76
N ALA A 46 6.72 0.92 -3.51
CA ALA A 46 7.78 1.79 -3.01
C ALA A 46 7.26 3.21 -2.70
N ALA A 47 6.30 3.72 -3.49
CA ALA A 47 5.66 5.00 -3.20
C ALA A 47 4.89 4.97 -1.86
N HIS A 48 4.20 3.86 -1.57
CA HIS A 48 3.56 3.65 -0.26
C HIS A 48 4.58 3.52 0.87
N GLY A 49 5.67 2.79 0.65
CA GLY A 49 6.78 2.72 1.61
C GLY A 49 7.39 4.10 1.90
N ALA A 50 7.57 4.94 0.88
CA ALA A 50 8.06 6.30 1.05
C ALA A 50 7.07 7.18 1.84
N ALA A 51 5.77 7.04 1.60
CA ALA A 51 4.74 7.74 2.36
C ALA A 51 4.76 7.37 3.85
N VAL A 52 4.89 6.08 4.18
CA VAL A 52 5.00 5.63 5.57
C VAL A 52 6.33 6.06 6.20
N ALA A 53 7.44 6.01 5.47
CA ALA A 53 8.74 6.49 5.95
C ALA A 53 8.73 7.99 6.28
N PHE A 54 8.00 8.77 5.50
CA PHE A 54 7.87 10.22 5.70
C PHE A 54 7.13 10.55 7.00
N VAL A 55 6.12 9.76 7.38
CA VAL A 55 5.34 9.99 8.61
C VAL A 55 6.01 9.37 9.84
N LEU A 56 6.61 8.18 9.69
CA LEU A 56 7.21 7.42 10.79
C LEU A 56 8.73 7.44 10.69
N ASN A 57 9.31 6.41 10.04
CA ASN A 57 10.75 6.31 9.76
C ASN A 57 11.03 5.26 8.67
N PRO A 58 12.26 5.17 8.14
CA PRO A 58 12.61 4.24 7.05
C PRO A 58 12.38 2.76 7.34
N VAL A 59 12.42 2.32 8.60
CA VAL A 59 12.17 0.91 8.96
C VAL A 59 10.70 0.56 8.69
N PHE A 60 9.77 1.40 9.12
CA PHE A 60 8.34 1.21 8.84
C PHE A 60 8.01 1.43 7.36
N GLY A 61 8.72 2.33 6.68
CA GLY A 61 8.57 2.49 5.24
C GLY A 61 8.98 1.25 4.45
N PHE A 62 10.10 0.61 4.82
CA PHE A 62 10.50 -0.64 4.19
C PHE A 62 9.53 -1.79 4.50
N ALA A 63 9.01 -1.85 5.74
CA ALA A 63 7.97 -2.81 6.09
C ALA A 63 6.69 -2.61 5.25
N GLU A 64 6.18 -1.37 5.13
CA GLU A 64 5.04 -1.08 4.27
C GLU A 64 5.32 -1.49 2.83
N PHE A 65 6.48 -1.16 2.27
CA PHE A 65 6.85 -1.58 0.90
C PHE A 65 6.68 -3.09 0.71
N VAL A 66 7.23 -3.92 1.61
CA VAL A 66 7.15 -5.39 1.50
C VAL A 66 5.71 -5.89 1.62
N PHE A 67 4.97 -5.42 2.62
CA PHE A 67 3.59 -5.86 2.84
C PHE A 67 2.64 -5.38 1.75
N HIS A 68 2.77 -4.13 1.30
CA HIS A 68 1.96 -3.55 0.25
C HIS A 68 2.17 -4.28 -1.07
N TRP A 69 3.43 -4.56 -1.43
CA TRP A 69 3.75 -5.37 -2.61
C TRP A 69 3.08 -6.74 -2.54
N GLY A 70 3.15 -7.42 -1.39
CA GLY A 70 2.54 -8.72 -1.18
C GLY A 70 1.01 -8.71 -1.26
N LEU A 71 0.36 -7.70 -0.66
CA LEU A 71 -1.10 -7.54 -0.71
C LEU A 71 -1.60 -7.26 -2.13
N ASP A 72 -0.94 -6.36 -2.85
CA ASP A 72 -1.30 -6.05 -4.23
C ASP A 72 -1.08 -7.24 -5.17
N TYR A 73 0.00 -7.99 -4.96
CA TYR A 73 0.24 -9.24 -5.66
C TYR A 73 -0.88 -10.25 -5.38
N ALA A 74 -1.23 -10.46 -4.11
CA ALA A 74 -2.28 -11.39 -3.70
C ALA A 74 -3.67 -10.98 -4.24
N LYS A 75 -4.01 -9.69 -4.16
CA LYS A 75 -5.22 -9.11 -4.77
C LYS A 75 -5.26 -9.41 -6.27
N SER A 76 -4.17 -9.15 -6.97
CA SER A 76 -4.08 -9.35 -8.42
C SER A 76 -4.22 -10.82 -8.83
N LYS A 77 -3.92 -11.75 -7.92
CA LYS A 77 -4.16 -13.20 -8.09
C LYS A 77 -5.57 -13.64 -7.67
N GLY A 78 -6.44 -12.72 -7.26
CA GLY A 78 -7.81 -12.99 -6.83
C GLY A 78 -7.94 -13.52 -5.40
N ALA A 79 -6.85 -13.50 -4.60
CA ALA A 79 -6.84 -14.08 -3.26
C ALA A 79 -7.71 -13.30 -2.25
N LEU A 80 -8.01 -12.03 -2.54
CA LEU A 80 -8.86 -11.17 -1.70
C LEU A 80 -10.33 -11.12 -2.18
N GLY A 81 -10.70 -11.94 -3.17
CA GLY A 81 -12.00 -11.87 -3.84
C GLY A 81 -12.00 -10.91 -5.04
N HIS A 82 -13.17 -10.70 -5.62
CA HIS A 82 -13.36 -9.95 -6.88
C HIS A 82 -14.36 -8.81 -6.71
N GLY A 83 -14.34 -7.86 -7.65
CA GLY A 83 -15.28 -6.74 -7.70
C GLY A 83 -15.18 -5.83 -6.47
N SER A 84 -16.31 -5.22 -6.08
CA SER A 84 -16.37 -4.28 -4.95
C SER A 84 -16.02 -4.94 -3.61
N GLY A 85 -16.41 -6.20 -3.39
CA GLY A 85 -16.09 -6.92 -2.16
C GLY A 85 -14.58 -7.10 -1.97
N GLY A 86 -13.87 -7.52 -3.02
CA GLY A 86 -12.41 -7.64 -2.97
C GLY A 86 -11.71 -6.29 -2.77
N MET A 87 -12.22 -5.22 -3.38
CA MET A 87 -11.70 -3.87 -3.17
C MET A 87 -11.89 -3.40 -1.71
N MET A 88 -13.02 -3.70 -1.07
CA MET A 88 -13.24 -3.34 0.34
C MET A 88 -12.28 -4.08 1.27
N ILE A 89 -12.05 -5.38 1.03
CA ILE A 89 -11.12 -6.19 1.80
C ILE A 89 -9.68 -5.66 1.64
N ASP A 90 -9.29 -5.39 0.41
CA ASP A 90 -7.99 -4.80 0.08
C ASP A 90 -7.74 -3.49 0.84
N GLN A 91 -8.66 -2.55 0.78
CA GLN A 91 -8.51 -1.26 1.44
C GLN A 91 -8.53 -1.38 2.97
N ALA A 92 -9.36 -2.28 3.52
CA ALA A 92 -9.40 -2.55 4.95
C ALA A 92 -8.06 -3.11 5.47
N LEU A 93 -7.42 -4.02 4.72
CA LEU A 93 -6.10 -4.55 5.06
C LEU A 93 -5.03 -3.48 5.02
N HIS A 94 -5.03 -2.65 3.97
CA HIS A 94 -4.08 -1.55 3.85
C HIS A 94 -4.25 -0.55 5.00
N ILE A 95 -5.46 -0.14 5.37
CA ILE A 95 -5.68 0.77 6.51
C ILE A 95 -5.26 0.10 7.83
N SER A 96 -5.55 -1.19 7.99
CA SER A 96 -5.17 -1.96 9.18
C SER A 96 -3.64 -2.02 9.34
N LEU A 97 -2.87 -2.10 8.25
CA LEU A 97 -1.41 -1.98 8.28
C LEU A 97 -0.96 -0.61 8.80
N LYS A 98 -1.64 0.48 8.45
CA LYS A 98 -1.29 1.83 8.94
C LYS A 98 -1.49 1.94 10.44
N VAL A 99 -2.59 1.37 10.96
CA VAL A 99 -2.85 1.27 12.39
C VAL A 99 -1.78 0.42 13.08
N LEU A 100 -1.40 -0.71 12.48
CA LEU A 100 -0.36 -1.60 13.00
C LEU A 100 1.01 -0.90 13.06
N TRP A 101 1.43 -0.23 11.99
CA TRP A 101 2.70 0.51 11.96
C TRP A 101 2.75 1.61 12.98
N LEU A 102 1.67 2.38 13.11
CA LEU A 102 1.59 3.37 14.18
C LEU A 102 1.75 2.70 15.54
N GLY A 103 0.98 1.64 15.83
CA GLY A 103 1.06 0.93 17.11
C GLY A 103 2.46 0.40 17.43
N LEU A 104 3.14 -0.21 16.45
CA LEU A 104 4.50 -0.72 16.60
C LEU A 104 5.55 0.39 16.72
N SER A 105 5.36 1.52 16.03
CA SER A 105 6.28 2.66 16.10
C SER A 105 6.31 3.34 17.47
N LEU A 106 5.29 3.11 18.31
CA LEU A 106 5.25 3.63 19.68
C LEU A 106 6.02 2.76 20.67
N ALA A 107 6.39 1.54 20.26
CA ALA A 107 7.13 0.60 21.09
C ALA A 107 8.67 0.73 20.92
N ILE A 108 9.13 1.63 20.04
CA ILE A 108 10.53 1.83 19.66
C ILE A 108 10.83 3.32 19.71
#